data_AF-A0A7S3J7P2-F1
#
_entry.id   AF-A0A7S3J7P2-F1
#
_cell.length_a   1.000
_cell.length_b   1.000
_cell.length_c   1.000
_cell.angle_alpha   90.00
_cell.angle_beta   90.00
_cell.angle_gamma   90.00
#
_symmetry.space_group_name_H-M   'P 1'
#
loop_
_entity.id
_entity.type
_entity.pdbx_description
1 polymer ?
#
loop_
_entity_poly.entity_id
_entity_poly.type
_entity_poly.pdbx_seq_one_letter_code
_entity_poly.pdbx_strand_id
1 'polypeptide(L)'
;DAKNDVVLSGATVRASFTQLADEKYILVGTQRSQESYANLGVSYAYFGIGRSNNYIEAFTVGAIVHGKKVVKSWSPIIPNTQLIISTQNSPDSHNWQLDLLFGPTKVFGILLVVILLCLLIIGLLVIILHFAEKAEDEKAQAKAFDFL
;
A
#
# COMPACT_ATOMS: atom_id res chain seq x y z
N ASP A 1 -16.02 37.30 -10.56
CA ASP A 1 -14.77 36.54 -10.56
C ASP A 1 -14.84 35.46 -9.48
N ALA A 2 -15.66 34.43 -9.72
CA ALA A 2 -16.10 33.43 -8.74
C ALA A 2 -16.16 32.03 -9.38
N LYS A 3 -15.26 31.77 -10.34
CA LYS A 3 -15.34 30.58 -11.22
C LYS A 3 -14.48 29.41 -10.73
N ASN A 4 -13.74 29.60 -9.64
CA ASN A 4 -12.74 28.63 -9.15
C ASN A 4 -12.96 28.15 -7.71
N ASP A 5 -14.02 28.58 -7.03
CA ASP A 5 -14.31 28.10 -5.67
C ASP A 5 -14.96 26.72 -5.74
N VAL A 6 -14.11 25.70 -5.83
CA VAL A 6 -14.50 24.30 -5.75
C VAL A 6 -14.83 24.00 -4.29
N VAL A 7 -16.11 24.11 -3.94
CA VAL A 7 -16.63 23.58 -2.68
C VAL A 7 -16.62 22.06 -2.77
N LEU A 8 -15.56 21.43 -2.25
CA LEU A 8 -15.60 20.01 -1.91
C LEU A 8 -16.58 19.84 -0.75
N SER A 9 -17.86 19.65 -1.08
CA SER A 9 -18.79 19.01 -0.14
C SER A 9 -18.19 17.64 0.19
N GLY A 10 -18.05 17.34 1.49
CA GLY A 10 -17.10 16.35 1.99
C GLY A 10 -17.09 15.01 1.24
N ALA A 11 -15.89 14.48 0.98
CA ALA A 11 -15.74 13.22 0.26
C ALA A 11 -16.35 12.05 1.06
N THR A 12 -17.07 11.17 0.38
CA THR A 12 -17.59 9.94 0.95
C THR A 12 -16.69 8.78 0.56
N VAL A 13 -16.34 7.97 1.53
CA VAL A 13 -15.44 6.83 1.40
C VAL A 13 -16.24 5.57 1.71
N ARG A 14 -16.10 4.55 0.88
CA ARG A 14 -16.66 3.21 1.07
C ARG A 14 -15.52 2.20 1.01
N ALA A 15 -15.37 1.42 2.06
CA ALA A 15 -14.37 0.37 2.16
C ALA A 15 -15.06 -0.99 2.35
N SER A 16 -14.62 -2.00 1.61
CA SER A 16 -15.16 -3.37 1.67
C SER A 16 -14.12 -4.31 2.26
N PHE A 17 -14.57 -5.17 3.17
CA PHE A 17 -13.73 -6.08 3.94
C PHE A 17 -14.34 -7.47 3.97
N THR A 18 -13.48 -8.47 4.18
CA THR A 18 -13.87 -9.84 4.46
C THR A 18 -13.39 -10.23 5.85
N GLN A 19 -14.30 -10.74 6.66
CA GLN A 19 -14.04 -11.25 8.00
C GLN A 19 -13.35 -12.62 7.93
N LEU A 20 -12.75 -13.04 9.04
CA LEU A 20 -12.15 -14.38 9.18
C LEU A 20 -13.16 -15.53 8.97
N ALA A 21 -14.45 -15.26 9.16
CA ALA A 21 -15.54 -16.22 8.91
C ALA A 21 -16.04 -16.20 7.45
N ASP A 22 -15.29 -15.54 6.55
CA ASP A 22 -15.63 -15.35 5.12
C ASP A 22 -16.89 -14.49 4.87
N GLU A 23 -17.31 -13.73 5.88
CA GLU A 23 -18.42 -12.78 5.75
C GLU A 23 -17.92 -11.41 5.26
N LYS A 24 -18.59 -10.88 4.24
CA LYS A 24 -18.29 -9.54 3.70
C LYS A 24 -19.06 -8.46 4.44
N TYR A 25 -18.38 -7.38 4.79
CA TYR A 25 -19.01 -6.18 5.32
C TYR A 25 -18.43 -4.92 4.69
N ILE A 26 -19.26 -3.88 4.68
CA ILE A 26 -18.95 -2.59 4.07
C ILE A 26 -18.95 -1.54 5.16
N LEU A 27 -17.90 -0.72 5.17
CA LEU A 27 -17.83 0.49 5.98
C LEU A 27 -17.99 1.69 5.06
N VAL A 28 -18.77 2.66 5.51
CA VAL A 28 -18.93 3.94 4.83
C VAL A 28 -18.57 5.03 5.82
N GLY A 29 -17.64 5.89 5.44
CA GLY A 29 -17.25 7.08 6.17
C GLY A 29 -17.45 8.31 5.29
N THR A 30 -17.69 9.46 5.89
CA THR A 30 -17.75 10.73 5.15
C THR A 30 -16.87 11.75 5.83
N GLN A 31 -16.21 12.57 5.03
CA GLN A 31 -15.49 13.73 5.51
C GLN A 31 -16.52 14.83 5.83
N ARG A 32 -16.34 15.50 6.96
CA ARG A 32 -17.26 16.55 7.39
C ARG A 32 -17.06 17.82 6.55
N SER A 33 -18.14 18.40 6.04
CA SER A 33 -18.15 19.76 5.47
C SER A 33 -17.97 20.79 6.57
N GLN A 34 -17.25 21.88 6.29
CA GLN A 34 -17.15 22.99 7.23
C GLN A 34 -18.51 23.71 7.32
N GLU A 35 -19.07 23.76 8.52
CA GLU A 35 -20.30 24.48 8.82
C GLU A 35 -19.96 25.83 9.46
N SER A 36 -20.72 26.90 9.17
CA SER A 36 -20.42 28.29 9.59
C SER A 36 -20.30 28.50 11.11
N TYR A 37 -20.89 27.62 11.92
CA TYR A 37 -20.92 27.71 13.39
C TYR A 37 -20.09 26.62 14.08
N ALA A 38 -19.39 25.76 13.33
CA ALA A 38 -18.56 24.70 13.86
C ALA A 38 -17.08 25.13 13.89
N ASN A 39 -16.32 24.62 14.87
CA ASN A 39 -14.87 24.74 14.85
C ASN A 39 -14.30 24.09 13.57
N LEU A 40 -13.16 24.59 13.08
CA LEU A 40 -12.50 24.09 11.89
C LEU A 40 -12.06 22.64 12.11
N GLY A 41 -12.82 21.70 11.54
CA GLY A 41 -12.51 20.28 11.58
C GLY A 41 -11.38 19.94 10.62
N VAL A 42 -10.57 18.95 10.97
CA VAL A 42 -9.57 18.40 10.05
C VAL A 42 -10.25 17.59 8.95
N SER A 43 -9.70 17.67 7.74
CA SER A 43 -10.14 16.93 6.55
C SER A 43 -9.77 15.45 6.58
N TYR A 44 -10.07 14.75 7.68
CA TYR A 44 -9.81 13.33 7.85
C TYR A 44 -11.11 12.56 8.13
N ALA A 45 -11.22 11.37 7.55
CA ALA A 45 -12.23 10.38 7.91
C ALA A 45 -11.52 9.21 8.58
N TYR A 46 -11.92 8.91 9.83
CA TYR A 46 -11.43 7.77 10.58
C TYR A 46 -12.53 6.72 10.68
N PHE A 47 -12.22 5.48 10.32
CA PHE A 47 -13.14 4.36 10.48
C PHE A 47 -12.38 3.13 10.99
N GLY A 48 -12.94 2.46 11.99
CA GLY A 48 -12.36 1.25 12.54
C GLY A 48 -12.72 0.05 11.66
N ILE A 49 -11.71 -0.74 11.29
CA ILE A 49 -11.91 -1.86 10.35
C ILE A 49 -12.37 -3.16 11.03
N GLY A 50 -12.34 -3.28 12.36
CA GLY A 50 -12.76 -4.52 13.05
C GLY A 50 -11.85 -5.73 12.78
N ARG A 51 -12.35 -6.95 12.98
CA ARG A 51 -11.62 -8.21 12.73
C ARG A 51 -11.68 -8.57 11.23
N SER A 52 -10.73 -8.08 10.43
CA SER A 52 -10.64 -8.33 8.98
C SER A 52 -9.39 -9.12 8.59
N ASN A 53 -9.30 -9.54 7.33
CA ASN A 53 -8.18 -10.28 6.75
C ASN A 53 -6.91 -9.43 6.47
N ASN A 54 -6.60 -8.43 7.29
CA ASN A 54 -5.40 -7.57 7.15
C ASN A 54 -5.23 -6.86 5.78
N TYR A 55 -6.28 -6.78 4.96
CA TYR A 55 -6.32 -5.94 3.75
C TYR A 55 -7.75 -5.42 3.49
N ILE A 56 -7.82 -4.29 2.80
CA ILE A 56 -9.08 -3.73 2.28
C ILE A 56 -9.26 -4.26 0.85
N GLU A 57 -10.37 -4.92 0.57
CA GLU A 57 -10.62 -5.52 -0.75
C GLU A 57 -10.90 -4.46 -1.80
N ALA A 58 -11.71 -3.46 -1.43
CA ALA A 58 -12.10 -2.37 -2.31
C ALA A 58 -12.28 -1.09 -1.51
N PHE A 59 -11.56 -0.05 -1.89
CA PHE A 59 -11.63 1.28 -1.31
C PHE A 59 -12.12 2.26 -2.37
N THR A 60 -13.35 2.73 -2.23
CA THR A 60 -14.02 3.64 -3.15
C THR A 60 -14.18 5.00 -2.52
N VAL A 61 -13.82 6.05 -3.23
CA VAL A 61 -14.03 7.44 -2.82
C VAL A 61 -14.95 8.10 -3.84
N GLY A 62 -15.97 8.77 -3.35
CA GLY A 62 -16.87 9.61 -4.13
C GLY A 62 -16.80 11.05 -3.63
N ALA A 63 -16.66 12.00 -4.56
CA ALA A 63 -16.73 13.42 -4.25
C ALA A 63 -17.45 14.17 -5.38
N ILE A 64 -17.84 15.41 -5.08
CA ILE A 64 -18.39 16.33 -6.08
C ILE A 64 -17.26 17.28 -6.49
N VAL A 65 -16.89 17.25 -7.77
CA VAL A 65 -15.86 18.14 -8.35
C VAL A 65 -16.50 18.89 -9.51
N HIS A 66 -16.48 20.23 -9.46
CA HIS A 66 -17.14 21.09 -10.46
C HIS A 66 -18.63 20.72 -10.71
N GLY A 67 -19.37 20.39 -9.65
CA GLY A 67 -20.78 20.01 -9.74
C GLY A 67 -21.05 18.62 -10.33
N LYS A 68 -20.00 17.85 -10.69
CA LYS A 68 -20.11 16.49 -11.20
C LYS A 68 -19.75 15.48 -10.11
N LYS A 69 -20.52 14.40 -10.02
CA LYS A 69 -20.19 13.25 -9.17
C LYS A 69 -19.03 12.49 -9.81
N VAL A 70 -17.92 12.38 -9.09
CA VAL A 70 -16.75 11.60 -9.49
C VAL A 70 -16.53 10.51 -8.46
N VAL A 71 -16.32 9.29 -8.95
CA VAL A 71 -16.08 8.11 -8.10
C VAL A 71 -14.83 7.40 -8.59
N LYS A 72 -13.93 7.08 -7.68
CA LYS A 72 -12.71 6.31 -7.95
C LYS A 72 -12.58 5.19 -6.94
N SER A 73 -12.13 4.02 -7.39
CA SER A 73 -11.84 2.89 -6.51
C SER A 73 -10.39 2.45 -6.65
N TRP A 74 -9.81 2.02 -5.54
CA TRP A 74 -8.48 1.45 -5.42
C TRP A 74 -8.55 0.14 -4.64
N SER A 75 -7.67 -0.80 -4.96
CA SER A 75 -7.61 -2.12 -4.35
C SER A 75 -6.34 -2.86 -4.78
N PRO A 76 -5.68 -3.65 -3.90
CA PRO A 76 -5.88 -3.79 -2.46
C PRO A 76 -5.11 -2.74 -1.63
N ILE A 77 -5.59 -2.43 -0.41
CA ILE A 77 -4.95 -1.48 0.51
C ILE A 77 -4.58 -2.17 1.82
N ILE A 78 -3.39 -1.88 2.35
CA ILE A 78 -2.91 -2.40 3.64
C ILE A 78 -3.49 -1.53 4.78
N PRO A 79 -4.04 -2.11 5.85
CA PRO A 79 -4.49 -1.38 7.03
C PRO A 79 -3.35 -0.67 7.76
N ASN A 80 -3.70 0.20 8.71
CA ASN A 80 -2.74 1.00 9.48
C ASN A 80 -1.87 1.94 8.62
N THR A 81 -2.30 2.24 7.40
CA THR A 81 -1.73 3.28 6.55
C THR A 81 -2.59 4.54 6.62
N GLN A 82 -1.96 5.71 6.60
CA GLN A 82 -2.69 6.95 6.37
C GLN A 82 -2.86 7.14 4.87
N LEU A 83 -4.11 7.22 4.42
CA LEU A 83 -4.45 7.41 3.01
C LEU A 83 -4.66 8.90 2.73
N ILE A 84 -3.98 9.43 1.72
CA ILE A 84 -4.19 10.78 1.21
C ILE A 84 -4.65 10.69 -0.23
N ILE A 85 -5.78 11.32 -0.53
CA ILE A 85 -6.35 11.34 -1.88
C ILE A 85 -6.16 12.74 -2.45
N SER A 86 -5.42 12.83 -3.55
CA SER A 86 -5.27 14.06 -4.32
C SER A 86 -6.16 13.99 -5.56
N THR A 87 -7.16 14.86 -5.63
CA THR A 87 -8.11 14.93 -6.76
C THR A 87 -7.58 15.79 -7.92
N GLN A 88 -6.45 16.49 -7.73
CA GLN A 88 -5.86 17.46 -8.67
C GLN A 88 -6.88 18.46 -9.24
N ASN A 89 -7.99 18.71 -8.52
CA ASN A 89 -9.15 19.49 -9.01
C ASN A 89 -9.70 19.03 -10.37
N SER A 90 -9.44 17.78 -10.76
CA SER A 90 -9.91 17.24 -12.04
C SER A 90 -11.23 16.48 -11.87
N PRO A 91 -12.24 16.75 -12.71
CA PRO A 91 -13.46 15.94 -12.77
C PRO A 91 -13.19 14.54 -13.35
N ASP A 92 -12.00 14.31 -13.91
CA ASP A 92 -11.58 13.00 -14.38
C ASP A 92 -10.93 12.19 -13.25
N SER A 93 -11.59 11.07 -12.91
CA SER A 93 -11.14 10.12 -11.89
C SER A 93 -9.80 9.44 -12.20
N HIS A 94 -9.33 9.49 -13.45
CA HIS A 94 -8.03 8.93 -13.81
C HIS A 94 -6.87 9.70 -13.18
N ASN A 95 -7.01 11.01 -13.04
CA ASN A 95 -5.99 11.89 -12.46
C ASN A 95 -5.94 11.85 -10.94
N TRP A 96 -6.88 11.14 -10.29
CA TRP A 96 -6.91 11.02 -8.85
C TRP A 96 -5.83 10.05 -8.37
N GLN A 97 -4.99 10.54 -7.47
CA GLN A 97 -3.88 9.79 -6.91
C GLN A 97 -4.19 9.43 -5.45
N LEU A 98 -3.77 8.23 -5.06
CA LEU A 98 -3.86 7.72 -3.71
C LEU A 98 -2.44 7.51 -3.18
N ASP A 99 -2.06 8.32 -2.22
CA ASP A 99 -0.78 8.21 -1.54
C ASP A 99 -0.98 7.44 -0.23
N LEU A 100 -0.16 6.41 -0.04
CA LEU A 100 -0.12 5.63 1.19
C LEU A 100 1.05 6.09 2.04
N LEU A 101 0.74 6.75 3.16
CA LEU A 101 1.74 7.09 4.15
C LEU A 101 1.83 5.96 5.17
N PHE A 102 3.01 5.36 5.21
CA PHE A 102 3.42 4.42 6.25
C PHE A 102 4.17 5.21 7.32
N GLY A 103 3.67 5.18 8.56
CA GLY A 103 4.43 5.74 9.68
C GLY A 103 5.74 4.96 9.87
N PRO A 104 6.83 5.61 10.33
CA PRO A 104 8.07 4.91 10.64
C PRO A 104 7.83 3.91 11.77
N THR A 105 7.56 2.65 11.42
CA THR A 105 7.41 1.59 12.40
C THR A 105 8.77 1.35 13.05
N LYS A 106 8.82 1.37 14.39
CA LYS A 106 10.05 1.11 15.18
C LYS A 106 10.78 -0.18 14.77
N VAL A 107 10.04 -1.13 14.21
CA VAL A 107 10.53 -2.43 13.71
C VAL A 107 11.18 -2.39 12.33
N PHE A 108 11.06 -1.32 11.55
CA PHE A 108 11.61 -1.26 10.19
C PHE A 108 13.13 -1.43 10.17
N GLY A 109 13.84 -0.83 11.12
CA GLY A 109 15.29 -1.00 11.25
C GLY A 109 15.69 -2.45 11.54
N ILE A 110 14.96 -3.13 12.43
CA ILE A 110 15.21 -4.54 12.76
C ILE A 110 14.94 -5.42 11.54
N LEU A 111 13.86 -5.17 10.80
CA LEU A 111 13.53 -5.89 9.57
C LEU A 111 14.67 -5.78 8.55
N LEU A 112 15.24 -4.59 8.33
CA LEU A 112 16.37 -4.41 7.42
C LEU A 112 17.59 -5.22 7.86
N VAL A 113 17.92 -5.22 9.15
CA VAL A 113 19.05 -6.00 9.69
C VAL A 113 18.83 -7.50 9.47
N VAL A 114 17.63 -8.01 9.76
CA VAL A 114 17.29 -9.42 9.57
C VAL A 114 17.36 -9.82 8.10
N ILE A 115 16.84 -8.99 7.19
CA ILE A 115 16.91 -9.24 5.73
C ILE A 115 18.37 -9.29 5.26
N LEU A 116 19.19 -8.33 5.67
CA LEU A 116 20.62 -8.30 5.33
C LEU A 116 21.36 -9.53 5.86
N LEU A 117 21.08 -9.95 7.09
CA LEU A 117 21.67 -11.15 7.67
C LEU A 117 21.26 -12.42 6.90
N CYS A 118 19.99 -12.53 6.55
CA CYS A 118 19.47 -13.66 5.78
C CYS A 118 20.11 -13.74 4.38
N LEU A 119 20.24 -12.60 3.69
CA LEU A 119 20.92 -12.50 2.40
C LEU A 119 22.39 -12.87 2.49
N LEU A 120 23.10 -12.46 3.56
CA LEU A 120 24.49 -12.84 3.77
C LEU A 120 24.66 -14.34 3.97
N ILE A 121 23.79 -14.98 4.77
CA ILE A 121 23.86 -16.43 5.01
C ILE A 121 23.65 -17.19 3.71
N ILE A 122 22.62 -16.83 2.94
CA ILE A 122 22.33 -17.47 1.65
C ILE A 122 23.49 -17.22 0.67
N GLY A 123 23.99 -15.99 0.60
CA GLY A 123 25.12 -15.63 -0.26
C GLY A 123 26.38 -16.43 0.06
N LEU A 124 26.70 -16.61 1.34
CA LEU A 124 27.85 -17.39 1.78
C LEU A 124 27.70 -18.87 1.43
N LEU A 125 26.50 -19.44 1.61
CA LEU A 125 26.20 -20.83 1.24
C LEU A 125 26.40 -21.05 -0.27
N VAL A 126 25.88 -20.14 -1.10
CA VAL A 126 26.06 -20.17 -2.56
C VAL A 126 27.55 -20.09 -2.94
N ILE A 127 28.33 -19.24 -2.28
CA ILE A 127 29.78 -19.12 -2.54
C ILE A 127 30.51 -20.43 -2.23
N ILE A 128 30.22 -21.06 -1.08
CA ILE A 128 30.85 -22.34 -0.71
C ILE A 128 30.53 -23.41 -1.74
N LEU A 129 29.26 -23.54 -2.14
CA LEU A 129 28.84 -24.49 -3.17
C LEU A 129 29.58 -24.23 -4.49
N HIS A 130 29.67 -22.97 -4.92
CA HIS A 130 30.35 -22.61 -6.16
C HIS A 130 31.85 -22.97 -6.15
N PHE A 131 32.54 -22.80 -5.02
CA PHE A 131 33.94 -23.23 -4.91
C PHE A 131 34.09 -24.75 -4.85
N ALA A 132 33.16 -25.46 -4.21
CA ALA A 132 33.16 -26.92 -4.18
C ALA A 132 32.96 -27.52 -5.58
N GLU A 133 31.98 -27.01 -6.34
CA GLU A 133 31.74 -27.41 -7.73
C GLU A 133 32.98 -27.17 -8.60
N LYS A 134 33.57 -25.97 -8.51
CA LYS A 134 34.77 -25.64 -9.28
C LYS A 134 35.96 -26.57 -8.98
N ALA A 135 36.12 -27.00 -7.73
CA ALA A 135 37.17 -27.94 -7.34
C ALA A 135 36.93 -29.37 -7.85
N GLU A 136 35.67 -29.77 -8.04
CA GLU A 136 35.34 -31.07 -8.64
C GLU A 136 35.55 -31.06 -10.16
N ASP A 137 35.19 -29.96 -10.84
CA ASP A 137 35.44 -29.79 -12.27
C ASP A 137 36.95 -29.85 -12.60
N GLU A 138 37.80 -29.23 -11.79
CA GLU A 138 39.26 -29.26 -11.98
C GLU A 138 39.83 -30.68 -11.83
N LYS A 139 39.31 -31.49 -10.90
CA LYS A 139 39.72 -32.89 -10.72
C LYS A 139 39.23 -33.78 -11.85
N ALA A 140 38.03 -33.54 -12.38
CA ALA A 140 37.49 -34.28 -13.51
C ALA A 140 38.30 -34.00 -14.78
N GLN A 141 38.70 -32.74 -15.02
CA GLN A 141 39.58 -32.39 -16.13
C GLN A 141 40.96 -33.04 -16.00
N ALA A 142 41.61 -32.97 -14.83
CA ALA A 142 42.93 -33.57 -14.63
C ALA A 142 42.93 -35.09 -14.89
N LYS A 143 41.88 -35.81 -14.46
CA LYS A 143 41.71 -37.23 -14.77
C LYS A 143 41.45 -37.50 -16.25
N ALA A 144 40.76 -36.61 -16.95
CA ALA A 144 40.54 -36.73 -18.39
C ALA A 144 41.82 -36.51 -19.19
N PHE A 145 42.70 -35.60 -18.75
CA PHE A 145 44.00 -35.36 -19.37
C PHE A 145 45.03 -36.48 -19.10
N ASP A 146 44.99 -37.12 -17.92
CA ASP A 146 45.89 -38.26 -17.59
C ASP A 146 45.54 -39.55 -18.34
N PHE A 147 44.35 -39.60 -18.98
CA PHE A 147 43.91 -40.75 -19.78
C PHE A 147 44.30 -40.65 -21.28
N LEU A 148 44.91 -39.54 -21.71
CA LEU A 148 45.41 -39.30 -23.07
C LEU A 148 46.94 -39.41 -23.15
#